data_AF-F9D4M5-F1
#
_entry.id   AF-F9D4M5-F1
#
_cell.length_a   1.000
_cell.length_b   1.000
_cell.length_c   1.000
_cell.angle_alpha   90.00
_cell.angle_beta   90.00
_cell.angle_gamma   90.00
#
_symmetry.space_group_name_H-M   'P 1'
#
loop_
_entity.id
_entity.type
_entity.pdbx_description
1 polymer ?
#
loop_
_entity_poly.entity_id
_entity_poly.type
_entity_poly.pdbx_seq_one_letter_code
_entity_poly.pdbx_strand_id
1 'polypeptide(L)'
;MGFSYTRLSGTGACDLIDILLMPTTQEGTAKPFSSFSHEEEEAHPGYYKVRLGQFGIIAELSATTRTGIHQYTFPQGKRQRLYLDIEHSAPKGSWNRRIIQSQICLVNPTTIEGWRIITGWAKLQRVYFHLELSRPVTSHLLIDGSRQEKNATLVNGSELKGFFDFDQTVGKPLTCKVSLSSTSLENARANMRK
;
A
#
# COMPACT_ATOMS: atom_id res chain seq x y z
N MET A 1 -7.19 2.17 9.17
CA MET A 1 -5.87 2.59 8.64
C MET A 1 -5.03 1.34 8.39
N GLY A 2 -4.01 1.45 7.55
CA GLY A 2 -3.11 0.36 7.13
C GLY A 2 -1.63 0.75 7.23
N PHE A 3 -0.78 0.15 6.41
CA PHE A 3 0.68 0.20 6.54
C PHE A 3 1.33 1.00 5.41
N SER A 4 1.98 2.11 5.76
CA SER A 4 2.76 2.97 4.84
C SER A 4 4.27 2.77 5.01
N TYR A 5 5.05 3.10 3.97
CA TYR A 5 6.46 2.75 3.86
C TYR A 5 7.45 3.83 4.28
N THR A 6 6.98 5.05 4.56
CA THR A 6 7.84 6.20 4.90
C THR A 6 7.26 6.98 6.07
N ARG A 7 8.12 7.42 7.00
CA ARG A 7 7.75 8.24 8.17
C ARG A 7 8.97 8.93 8.76
N LEU A 8 8.73 9.94 9.59
CA LEU A 8 9.75 10.62 10.39
C LEU A 8 9.65 10.14 11.84
N SER A 9 10.79 9.95 12.50
CA SER A 9 10.85 9.50 13.91
C SER A 9 11.13 10.69 14.83
N GLY A 10 10.26 10.94 15.81
CA GLY A 10 10.46 11.95 16.85
C GLY A 10 10.29 13.41 16.41
N THR A 11 9.67 13.67 15.25
CA THR A 11 9.48 15.03 14.75
C THR A 11 8.19 15.67 15.27
N GLY A 12 8.22 16.99 15.53
CA GLY A 12 7.04 17.77 15.90
C GLY A 12 6.10 18.13 14.74
N ALA A 13 6.48 17.77 13.50
CA ALA A 13 5.68 17.93 12.29
C ALA A 13 5.64 16.61 11.51
N CYS A 14 4.55 16.39 10.76
CA CYS A 14 4.31 15.16 10.00
C CYS A 14 4.45 15.38 8.48
N ASP A 15 5.20 14.50 7.83
CA ASP A 15 5.33 14.39 6.37
C ASP A 15 5.63 12.94 5.96
N LEU A 16 5.85 12.69 4.66
CA LEU A 16 6.04 11.37 4.07
C LEU A 16 4.71 10.58 4.02
N ILE A 17 4.58 9.52 4.82
CA ILE A 17 3.38 8.66 4.88
C ILE A 17 2.96 8.25 3.46
N ASP A 18 3.93 7.73 2.71
CA ASP A 18 3.79 7.37 1.30
C ASP A 18 3.37 5.90 1.15
N ILE A 19 2.51 5.66 0.16
CA ILE A 19 2.08 4.34 -0.33
C ILE A 19 1.50 3.47 0.78
N LEU A 20 0.18 3.48 0.97
CA LEU A 20 -0.46 2.65 2.00
C LEU A 20 -0.99 1.34 1.42
N LEU A 21 -0.63 0.22 2.05
CA LEU A 21 -1.27 -1.07 1.83
C LEU A 21 -2.14 -1.46 3.03
N MET A 22 -3.30 -2.06 2.76
CA MET A 22 -4.15 -2.66 3.78
C MET A 22 -4.75 -3.97 3.25
N PRO A 23 -4.48 -5.13 3.88
CA PRO A 23 -5.18 -6.35 3.53
C PRO A 23 -6.61 -6.30 4.12
N THR A 24 -7.57 -6.90 3.44
CA THR A 24 -8.96 -6.93 3.92
C THR A 24 -9.73 -8.14 3.39
N THR A 25 -10.74 -8.55 4.15
CA THR A 25 -11.76 -9.52 3.73
C THR A 25 -13.09 -8.81 3.39
N GLN A 26 -13.14 -7.48 3.49
CA GLN A 26 -14.34 -6.67 3.35
C GLN A 26 -14.79 -6.55 1.88
N GLU A 27 -16.10 -6.51 1.69
CA GLU A 27 -16.74 -6.19 0.41
C GLU A 27 -16.90 -4.68 0.18
N GLY A 28 -17.26 -4.31 -1.06
CA GLY A 28 -17.47 -2.93 -1.46
C GLY A 28 -16.17 -2.17 -1.73
N THR A 29 -16.27 -0.85 -1.66
CA THR A 29 -15.19 0.11 -2.00
C THR A 29 -14.88 1.09 -0.87
N ALA A 30 -15.51 0.91 0.30
CA ALA A 30 -15.20 1.72 1.47
C ALA A 30 -13.76 1.47 1.93
N LYS A 31 -13.12 2.52 2.43
CA LYS A 31 -11.75 2.42 2.95
C LYS A 31 -11.71 1.42 4.11
N PRO A 32 -10.92 0.33 4.02
CA PRO A 32 -10.89 -0.68 5.06
C PRO A 32 -10.28 -0.13 6.35
N PHE A 33 -10.87 -0.53 7.46
CA PHE A 33 -10.40 -0.25 8.81
C PHE A 33 -10.44 -1.54 9.62
N SER A 34 -9.45 -1.74 10.48
CA SER A 34 -9.49 -2.77 11.51
C SER A 34 -8.98 -2.17 12.81
N SER A 35 -9.65 -2.51 13.91
CA SER A 35 -9.07 -2.42 15.24
C SER A 35 -7.97 -3.47 15.40
N PHE A 36 -7.09 -3.25 16.38
CA PHE A 36 -6.07 -4.20 16.83
C PHE A 36 -5.94 -4.12 18.35
N SER A 37 -5.29 -5.11 18.96
CA SER A 37 -4.93 -5.15 20.37
C SER A 37 -3.42 -5.24 20.51
N HIS A 38 -2.85 -4.58 21.53
CA HIS A 38 -1.43 -4.72 21.87
C HIS A 38 -1.07 -6.13 22.38
N GLU A 39 -2.05 -6.91 22.85
CA GLU A 39 -1.83 -8.30 23.24
C GLU A 39 -1.51 -9.21 22.04
N GLU A 40 -1.95 -8.81 20.84
CA GLU A 40 -1.73 -9.52 19.58
C GLU A 40 -0.84 -8.71 18.63
N GLU A 41 0.02 -7.86 19.20
CA GLU A 41 1.01 -7.04 18.50
C GLU A 41 2.42 -7.36 19.01
N GLU A 42 3.37 -7.49 18.09
CA GLU A 42 4.77 -7.74 18.40
C GLU A 42 5.67 -6.85 17.53
N ALA A 43 6.74 -6.33 18.13
CA ALA A 43 7.74 -5.56 17.42
C ALA A 43 9.15 -5.85 17.95
N HIS A 44 10.10 -6.02 17.04
CA HIS A 44 11.52 -6.11 17.34
C HIS A 44 12.34 -5.51 16.18
N PRO A 45 13.66 -5.29 16.32
CA PRO A 45 14.45 -4.69 15.25
C PRO A 45 14.27 -5.43 13.92
N GLY A 46 13.83 -4.71 12.89
CA GLY A 46 13.59 -5.25 11.55
C GLY A 46 12.27 -6.00 11.34
N TYR A 47 11.38 -6.06 12.33
CA TYR A 47 10.11 -6.81 12.22
C TYR A 47 8.97 -6.19 13.02
N TYR A 48 7.77 -6.29 12.46
CA TYR A 48 6.53 -5.92 13.11
C TYR A 48 5.44 -6.92 12.73
N LYS A 49 4.61 -7.31 13.70
CA LYS A 49 3.48 -8.21 13.50
C LYS A 49 2.26 -7.72 14.25
N VAL A 50 1.08 -7.83 13.63
CA VAL A 50 -0.19 -7.50 14.28
C VAL A 50 -1.33 -8.34 13.73
N ARG A 51 -2.29 -8.69 14.59
CA ARG A 51 -3.57 -9.25 14.17
C ARG A 51 -4.61 -8.15 13.89
N LEU A 52 -5.16 -8.17 12.67
CA LEU A 52 -6.25 -7.32 12.24
C LEU A 52 -7.59 -7.98 12.58
N GLY A 53 -8.09 -7.73 13.79
CA GLY A 53 -9.23 -8.45 14.38
C GLY A 53 -10.50 -8.45 13.52
N GLN A 54 -10.83 -7.32 12.87
CA GLN A 54 -12.05 -7.22 12.04
C GLN A 54 -11.99 -8.10 10.79
N PHE A 55 -10.80 -8.43 10.31
CA PHE A 55 -10.60 -9.23 9.10
C PHE A 55 -10.12 -10.65 9.40
N GLY A 56 -9.68 -10.93 10.63
CA GLY A 56 -9.04 -12.19 10.99
C GLY A 56 -7.70 -12.40 10.29
N ILE A 57 -7.04 -11.32 9.86
CA ILE A 57 -5.79 -11.36 9.09
C ILE A 57 -4.60 -11.13 10.02
N ILE A 58 -3.53 -11.91 9.86
CA ILE A 58 -2.23 -11.62 10.47
C ILE A 58 -1.40 -10.85 9.45
N ALA A 59 -0.87 -9.70 9.86
CA ALA A 59 0.02 -8.88 9.05
C ALA A 59 1.42 -8.90 9.67
N GLU A 60 2.42 -9.24 8.87
CA GLU A 60 3.83 -9.29 9.25
C GLU A 60 4.63 -8.41 8.29
N LEU A 61 5.50 -7.56 8.83
CA LEU A 61 6.23 -6.54 8.08
C LEU A 61 7.72 -6.64 8.42
N SER A 62 8.55 -6.54 7.38
CA SER A 62 10.00 -6.39 7.51
C SER A 62 10.52 -5.46 6.41
N ALA A 63 11.80 -5.15 6.43
CA ALA A 63 12.41 -4.27 5.44
C ALA A 63 13.88 -4.63 5.18
N THR A 64 14.27 -4.45 3.92
CA THR A 64 15.67 -4.25 3.53
C THR A 64 15.99 -2.75 3.51
N THR A 65 17.15 -2.35 2.99
CA THR A 65 17.53 -0.93 2.88
C THR A 65 16.52 -0.08 2.10
N ARG A 66 15.87 -0.63 1.06
CA ARG A 66 15.01 0.15 0.13
C ARG A 66 13.69 -0.53 -0.24
N THR A 67 13.43 -1.70 0.33
CA THR A 67 12.27 -2.52 0.02
C THR A 67 11.60 -2.97 1.30
N GLY A 68 10.33 -2.62 1.48
CA GLY A 68 9.48 -3.20 2.52
C GLY A 68 8.87 -4.52 2.05
N ILE A 69 8.77 -5.48 2.95
CA ILE A 69 8.27 -6.83 2.70
C ILE A 69 7.13 -7.07 3.66
N HIS A 70 5.94 -7.30 3.12
CA HIS A 70 4.75 -7.62 3.90
C HIS A 70 4.34 -9.06 3.63
N GLN A 71 3.90 -9.76 4.66
CA GLN A 71 3.24 -11.06 4.55
C GLN A 71 1.87 -10.97 5.23
N TYR A 72 0.84 -11.39 4.48
CA TYR A 72 -0.54 -11.37 4.94
C TYR A 72 -1.11 -12.78 4.95
N THR A 73 -1.46 -13.26 6.13
CA THR A 73 -2.11 -14.56 6.34
C THR A 73 -3.61 -14.33 6.49
N PHE A 74 -4.36 -14.73 5.46
CA PHE A 74 -5.82 -14.60 5.43
C PHE A 74 -6.50 -15.82 6.07
N PRO A 75 -7.67 -15.64 6.69
CA PRO A 75 -8.49 -16.76 7.13
C PRO A 75 -9.02 -17.57 5.94
N GLN A 76 -9.09 -18.90 6.10
CA GLN A 76 -9.54 -19.82 5.06
C GLN A 76 -10.99 -19.53 4.62
N GLY A 77 -11.25 -19.63 3.31
CA GLY A 77 -12.59 -19.46 2.75
C GLY A 77 -13.15 -18.03 2.80
N LYS A 78 -12.35 -17.06 3.24
CA LYS A 78 -12.70 -15.63 3.18
C LYS A 78 -12.11 -14.99 1.92
N ARG A 79 -12.77 -13.92 1.48
CA ARG A 79 -12.27 -13.07 0.40
C ARG A 79 -10.86 -12.59 0.73
N GLN A 80 -9.95 -12.67 -0.23
CA GLN A 80 -8.58 -12.21 -0.07
C GLN A 80 -8.35 -11.00 -0.98
N ARG A 81 -8.17 -9.83 -0.37
CA ARG A 81 -8.10 -8.56 -1.07
C ARG A 81 -7.04 -7.66 -0.49
N LEU A 82 -6.33 -6.95 -1.37
CA LEU A 82 -5.36 -5.92 -1.01
C LEU A 82 -5.90 -4.55 -1.44
N TYR A 83 -5.92 -3.61 -0.50
CA TYR A 83 -6.21 -2.22 -0.76
C TYR A 83 -4.92 -1.41 -0.83
N LEU A 84 -4.74 -0.67 -1.92
CA LEU A 84 -3.65 0.29 -2.14
C LEU A 84 -4.25 1.69 -2.09
N ASP A 85 -3.72 2.56 -1.24
CA ASP A 85 -4.12 3.96 -1.13
C ASP A 85 -2.88 4.84 -1.27
N ILE A 86 -2.74 5.49 -2.41
CA ILE A 86 -1.67 6.46 -2.64
C ILE A 86 -2.14 7.90 -2.44
N GLU A 87 -3.42 8.10 -2.12
CA GLU A 87 -3.97 9.38 -1.66
C GLU A 87 -3.67 9.65 -0.18
N HIS A 88 -3.58 8.57 0.63
CA HIS A 88 -3.23 8.63 2.04
C HIS A 88 -1.90 9.37 2.26
N SER A 89 -1.93 10.38 3.13
CA SER A 89 -0.79 11.21 3.46
C SER A 89 -0.90 11.74 4.89
N ALA A 90 0.11 12.49 5.32
CA ALA A 90 -0.04 13.41 6.46
C ALA A 90 -1.21 14.39 6.25
N PRO A 91 -1.72 15.05 7.32
CA PRO A 91 -2.87 15.95 7.24
C PRO A 91 -2.74 17.02 6.15
N LYS A 92 -3.76 17.15 5.30
CA LYS A 92 -3.77 18.07 4.15
C LYS A 92 -4.11 19.53 4.53
N GLY A 93 -4.60 19.76 5.74
CA GLY A 93 -4.94 21.10 6.26
C GLY A 93 -3.73 21.99 6.61
N SER A 94 -2.50 21.49 6.48
CA SER A 94 -1.27 22.25 6.75
C SER A 94 -0.35 22.25 5.53
N TRP A 95 0.54 23.25 5.45
CA TRP A 95 1.60 23.33 4.44
C TRP A 95 1.13 23.33 2.97
N ASN A 96 -0.13 23.71 2.73
CA ASN A 96 -0.76 23.61 1.40
C ASN A 96 -0.54 22.22 0.77
N ARG A 97 -0.63 21.17 1.60
CA ARG A 97 -0.37 19.79 1.20
C ARG A 97 -1.46 19.30 0.26
N ARG A 98 -1.09 19.02 -0.97
CA ARG A 98 -1.96 18.44 -2.00
C ARG A 98 -1.17 17.53 -2.90
N ILE A 99 -1.83 16.48 -3.38
CA ILE A 99 -1.28 15.63 -4.42
C ILE A 99 -1.43 16.39 -5.73
N ILE A 100 -0.31 16.66 -6.39
CA ILE A 100 -0.29 17.33 -7.68
C ILE A 100 -0.76 16.36 -8.76
N GLN A 101 -0.18 15.16 -8.75
CA GLN A 101 -0.55 14.07 -9.64
C GLN A 101 -0.01 12.75 -9.08
N SER A 102 -0.64 11.66 -9.47
CA SER A 102 -0.22 10.30 -9.14
C SER A 102 -0.68 9.33 -10.22
N GLN A 103 -0.11 8.13 -10.18
CA GLN A 103 -0.43 7.04 -11.11
C GLN A 103 -0.44 5.69 -10.39
N ILE A 104 -1.34 4.81 -10.80
CA ILE A 104 -1.30 3.37 -10.53
C ILE A 104 -1.36 2.64 -11.87
N CYS A 105 -0.46 1.69 -12.09
CA CYS A 105 -0.42 0.84 -13.27
C CYS A 105 -0.24 -0.63 -12.86
N LEU A 106 -1.17 -1.49 -13.27
CA LEU A 106 -1.02 -2.94 -13.22
C LEU A 106 -0.24 -3.38 -14.46
N VAL A 107 1.07 -3.62 -14.30
CA VAL A 107 1.99 -3.96 -15.40
C VAL A 107 1.75 -5.40 -15.88
N ASN A 108 1.47 -6.30 -14.94
CA ASN A 108 1.09 -7.69 -15.17
C ASN A 108 0.32 -8.19 -13.91
N PRO A 109 -0.24 -9.42 -13.92
CA PRO A 109 -1.04 -9.90 -12.78
C PRO A 109 -0.33 -9.91 -11.42
N THR A 110 1.01 -9.87 -11.37
CA THR A 110 1.80 -9.91 -10.13
C THR A 110 2.58 -8.63 -9.86
N THR A 111 2.48 -7.61 -10.72
CA THR A 111 3.30 -6.41 -10.64
C THR A 111 2.47 -5.15 -10.80
N ILE A 112 2.54 -4.28 -9.79
CA ILE A 112 1.90 -2.97 -9.79
C ILE A 112 2.99 -1.91 -9.64
N GLU A 113 2.88 -0.84 -10.39
CA GLU A 113 3.79 0.29 -10.34
C GLU A 113 3.02 1.59 -10.23
N GLY A 114 3.72 2.63 -9.80
CA GLY A 114 3.12 3.94 -9.75
C GLY A 114 4.00 4.96 -9.09
N TRP A 115 3.43 6.15 -8.95
CA TRP A 115 4.14 7.27 -8.36
C TRP A 115 3.17 8.30 -7.82
N ARG A 116 3.70 9.18 -6.99
CA ARG A 116 3.00 10.33 -6.42
C ARG A 116 3.92 11.56 -6.40
N ILE A 117 3.36 12.70 -6.78
CA ILE A 117 3.95 14.01 -6.59
C ILE A 117 3.07 14.77 -5.60
N ILE A 118 3.64 15.22 -4.50
CA ILE A 118 2.91 15.84 -3.39
C ILE A 118 3.67 17.04 -2.82
N THR A 119 2.94 18.09 -2.45
CA THR A 119 3.46 19.21 -1.65
C THR A 119 3.28 18.93 -0.16
N GLY A 120 4.06 19.55 0.70
CA GLY A 120 3.95 19.35 2.14
C GLY A 120 4.92 20.23 2.90
N TRP A 121 5.39 19.72 4.04
CA TRP A 121 6.45 20.39 4.77
C TRP A 121 7.72 20.46 3.91
N ALA A 122 8.08 19.36 3.24
CA ALA A 122 8.92 19.44 2.05
C ALA A 122 8.11 19.93 0.85
N LYS A 123 8.57 21.03 0.24
CA LYS A 123 7.83 21.82 -0.77
C LYS A 123 7.33 20.99 -1.96
N LEU A 124 8.12 20.02 -2.42
CA LEU A 124 7.76 19.15 -3.53
C LEU A 124 8.47 17.80 -3.36
N GLN A 125 7.70 16.73 -3.25
CA GLN A 125 8.21 15.37 -3.09
C GLN A 125 7.71 14.51 -4.26
N ARG A 126 8.60 13.65 -4.77
CA ARG A 126 8.28 12.62 -5.77
C ARG A 126 8.62 11.28 -5.17
N VAL A 127 7.67 10.36 -5.20
CA VAL A 127 7.85 8.98 -4.73
C VAL A 127 7.36 8.04 -5.81
N TYR A 128 8.25 7.15 -6.25
CA TYR A 128 7.99 6.09 -7.21
C TYR A 128 8.01 4.77 -6.45
N PHE A 129 7.10 3.86 -6.79
CA PHE A 129 7.05 2.54 -6.18
C PHE A 129 6.95 1.44 -7.24
N HIS A 130 7.54 0.29 -6.90
CA HIS A 130 7.38 -0.97 -7.62
C HIS A 130 6.95 -2.03 -6.60
N LEU A 131 5.78 -2.62 -6.83
CA LEU A 131 5.12 -3.60 -5.97
C LEU A 131 5.05 -4.95 -6.69
N GLU A 132 5.68 -5.98 -6.12
CA GLU A 132 5.55 -7.37 -6.54
C GLU A 132 4.70 -8.17 -5.56
N LEU A 133 3.79 -8.98 -6.09
CA LEU A 133 2.86 -9.84 -5.37
C LEU A 133 3.25 -11.31 -5.58
N SER A 134 3.24 -12.13 -4.53
CA SER A 134 3.53 -13.57 -4.64
C SER A 134 2.46 -14.38 -5.39
N ARG A 135 1.31 -13.77 -5.69
CA ARG A 135 0.17 -14.41 -6.33
C ARG A 135 -0.46 -13.44 -7.33
N PRO A 136 -1.02 -13.95 -8.45
CA PRO A 136 -1.64 -13.10 -9.44
C PRO A 136 -2.95 -12.49 -8.92
N VAL A 137 -3.17 -11.23 -9.27
CA VAL A 137 -4.46 -10.54 -9.15
C VAL A 137 -5.46 -11.20 -10.11
N THR A 138 -6.62 -11.57 -9.60
CA THR A 138 -7.70 -12.20 -10.38
C THR A 138 -8.72 -11.19 -10.90
N SER A 139 -8.91 -10.09 -10.17
CA SER A 139 -9.71 -8.94 -10.60
C SER A 139 -9.32 -7.71 -9.78
N HIS A 140 -9.57 -6.52 -10.32
CA HIS A 140 -9.25 -5.28 -9.63
C HIS A 140 -10.16 -4.12 -9.99
N LEU A 141 -10.14 -3.13 -9.11
CA LEU A 141 -10.84 -1.86 -9.27
C LEU A 141 -9.88 -0.72 -8.94
N LEU A 142 -9.70 0.20 -9.88
CA LEU A 142 -8.97 1.44 -9.67
C LEU A 142 -9.97 2.59 -9.47
N ILE A 143 -9.66 3.51 -8.56
CA ILE A 143 -10.55 4.59 -8.15
C ILE A 143 -9.77 5.91 -8.14
N ASP A 144 -10.39 6.97 -8.66
CA ASP A 144 -9.92 8.36 -8.56
C ASP A 144 -11.07 9.25 -8.12
N GLY A 145 -11.13 9.58 -6.84
CA GLY A 145 -12.29 10.28 -6.25
C GLY A 145 -13.57 9.46 -6.42
N SER A 146 -14.53 9.98 -7.18
CA SER A 146 -15.79 9.29 -7.51
C SER A 146 -15.69 8.37 -8.74
N ARG A 147 -14.64 8.51 -9.56
CA ARG A 147 -14.44 7.72 -10.77
C ARG A 147 -13.95 6.32 -10.40
N GLN A 148 -14.57 5.30 -11.00
CA GLN A 148 -14.29 3.89 -10.76
C GLN A 148 -14.05 3.18 -12.09
N GLU A 149 -12.91 2.49 -12.21
CA GLU A 149 -12.50 1.79 -13.42
C GLU A 149 -12.18 0.32 -13.08
N LYS A 150 -13.08 -0.59 -13.48
CA LYS A 150 -12.92 -2.04 -13.29
C LYS A 150 -11.93 -2.59 -14.31
N ASN A 151 -10.98 -3.40 -13.84
CA ASN A 151 -9.99 -4.09 -14.67
C ASN A 151 -9.13 -3.18 -15.59
N ALA A 152 -9.08 -1.87 -15.33
CA ALA A 152 -8.22 -0.95 -16.07
C ALA A 152 -6.76 -1.20 -15.73
N THR A 153 -5.87 -1.13 -16.72
CA THR A 153 -4.43 -1.36 -16.51
C THR A 153 -3.73 -0.14 -15.90
N LEU A 154 -4.31 1.05 -16.04
CA LEU A 154 -3.66 2.29 -15.63
C LEU A 154 -4.70 3.35 -15.29
N VAL A 155 -4.46 4.11 -14.21
CA VAL A 155 -5.19 5.33 -13.88
C VAL A 155 -4.20 6.43 -13.48
N ASN A 156 -4.48 7.66 -13.91
CA ASN A 156 -3.83 8.89 -13.44
C ASN A 156 -4.86 9.75 -12.71
N GLY A 157 -4.44 10.44 -11.66
CA GLY A 157 -5.31 11.30 -10.87
C GLY A 157 -4.63 11.81 -9.60
N SER A 158 -5.40 12.42 -8.71
CA SER A 158 -4.92 12.95 -7.42
C SER A 158 -5.48 12.22 -6.21
N GLU A 159 -6.49 11.37 -6.40
CA GLU A 159 -7.20 10.68 -5.31
C GLU A 159 -7.16 9.16 -5.45
N LEU A 160 -6.03 8.64 -5.95
CA LEU A 160 -5.90 7.28 -6.44
C LEU A 160 -5.90 6.21 -5.34
N LYS A 161 -6.77 5.21 -5.54
CA LYS A 161 -6.92 4.01 -4.71
C LYS A 161 -7.08 2.78 -5.61
N GLY A 162 -6.74 1.60 -5.10
CA GLY A 162 -6.89 0.34 -5.81
C GLY A 162 -7.35 -0.78 -4.88
N PHE A 163 -8.24 -1.64 -5.38
CA PHE A 163 -8.59 -2.90 -4.76
C PHE A 163 -8.16 -4.04 -5.68
N PHE A 164 -7.37 -4.97 -5.17
CA PHE A 164 -6.85 -6.11 -5.90
C PHE A 164 -7.31 -7.40 -5.21
N ASP A 165 -8.12 -8.19 -5.91
CA ASP A 165 -8.65 -9.45 -5.43
C ASP A 165 -7.74 -10.61 -5.88
N PHE A 166 -7.73 -11.66 -5.06
CA PHE A 166 -6.93 -12.87 -5.30
C PHE A 166 -7.79 -14.11 -5.14
N ASP A 167 -7.29 -15.24 -5.65
CA ASP A 167 -7.92 -16.54 -5.44
C ASP A 167 -7.96 -16.93 -3.95
N GLN A 168 -9.18 -17.07 -3.43
CA GLN A 168 -9.46 -17.41 -2.03
C GLN A 168 -9.24 -18.89 -1.70
N THR A 169 -9.11 -19.75 -2.72
CA THR A 169 -8.82 -21.19 -2.53
C THR A 169 -7.36 -21.44 -2.19
N VAL A 170 -6.48 -20.45 -2.44
CA VAL A 170 -5.06 -20.53 -2.12
C VAL A 170 -4.85 -20.21 -0.64
N GLY A 171 -4.55 -21.24 0.15
CA GLY A 171 -4.27 -21.13 1.60
C GLY A 171 -2.86 -20.66 1.94
N LYS A 172 -2.07 -20.17 0.98
CA LYS A 172 -0.73 -19.62 1.21
C LYS A 172 -0.80 -18.12 1.52
N PRO A 173 0.03 -17.61 2.46
CA PRO A 173 0.12 -16.17 2.71
C PRO A 173 0.42 -15.38 1.44
N LEU A 174 -0.17 -14.19 1.32
CA LEU A 174 0.17 -13.23 0.29
C LEU A 174 1.41 -12.46 0.72
N THR A 175 2.48 -12.53 -0.06
CA THR A 175 3.68 -11.71 0.15
C THR A 175 3.65 -10.53 -0.80
N CYS A 176 3.89 -9.34 -0.29
CA CYS A 176 3.99 -8.10 -1.05
C CYS A 176 5.39 -7.51 -0.82
N LYS A 177 6.16 -7.28 -1.88
CA LYS A 177 7.43 -6.55 -1.81
C LYS A 177 7.22 -5.19 -2.44
N VAL A 178 7.55 -4.10 -1.74
CA VAL A 178 7.46 -2.73 -2.26
C VAL A 178 8.79 -2.03 -2.13
N SER A 179 9.39 -1.73 -3.27
CA SER A 179 10.60 -0.92 -3.35
C SER A 179 10.26 0.51 -3.73
N LEU A 180 10.96 1.48 -3.13
CA LEU A 180 10.74 2.90 -3.38
C LEU A 180 11.93 3.56 -4.10
N SER A 181 11.66 4.68 -4.76
CA SER A 181 12.66 5.57 -5.32
C SER A 181 12.16 7.02 -5.33
N SER A 182 13.05 7.99 -5.12
CA SER A 182 12.75 9.42 -5.27
C SER A 182 12.94 9.92 -6.70
N THR A 183 13.46 9.07 -7.60
CA THR A 183 13.92 9.51 -8.93
C THR A 183 13.11 8.94 -10.09
N SER A 184 12.82 7.63 -10.09
CA SER A 184 12.19 6.94 -11.23
C SER A 184 11.64 5.57 -10.86
N LEU A 185 10.70 5.06 -11.69
CA LEU A 185 10.23 3.68 -11.63
C LEU A 185 11.35 2.66 -11.88
N GLU A 186 12.26 2.95 -12.81
CA GLU A 186 13.41 2.10 -13.09
C GLU A 186 14.29 1.91 -11.86
N ASN A 187 14.57 2.99 -11.13
CA ASN A 187 15.34 2.91 -9.90
C ASN A 187 14.57 2.18 -8.78
N ALA A 188 13.24 2.30 -8.72
CA ALA A 188 12.44 1.50 -7.79
C ALA A 188 12.60 0.00 -8.11
N ARG A 189 12.42 -0.42 -9.37
CA ARG A 189 12.65 -1.81 -9.81
C ARG A 189 14.05 -2.30 -9.47
N ALA A 190 15.07 -1.49 -9.74
CA ALA A 190 16.46 -1.83 -9.46
C ALA A 190 16.73 -1.99 -7.95
N ASN A 191 16.08 -1.19 -7.10
CA ASN A 191 16.19 -1.29 -5.64
C ASN A 191 15.62 -2.58 -5.08
N MET A 192 14.65 -3.22 -5.74
CA MET A 192 14.10 -4.50 -5.30
C MET A 192 15.04 -5.70 -5.54
N ARG A 193 15.91 -5.60 -6.54
CA ARG A 193 16.80 -6.69 -6.98
C ARG A 193 18.13 -6.75 -6.22
N LYS A 194 18.42 -5.71 -5.42
CA LYS A 194 19.64 -5.57 -4.63
C LYS A 194 19.38 -5.99 -3.19
#